data_AF-A0AA41XGL5-F1
#
_entry.id   AF-A0AA41XGL5-F1
#
_cell.length_a   1.000
_cell.length_b   1.000
_cell.length_c   1.000
_cell.angle_alpha   90.00
_cell.angle_beta   90.00
_cell.angle_gamma   90.00
#
_symmetry.space_group_name_H-M   'P 1'
#
loop_
_entity.id
_entity.type
_entity.pdbx_description
1 polymer ?
#
loop_
_entity_poly.entity_id
_entity_poly.type
_entity_poly.pdbx_seq_one_letter_code
_entity_poly.pdbx_strand_id
1 'polypeptide(L)'
;MHLVRQDEEATRVAGQELFKRVIADYSGDRLQVLSATEQLGITFADAGDPDQAANYLRQVLQLIAESVTGRSGTTGMTEVLLAGILIAKGHRADMQEAKTLLDAVKPEISRMRMFRDSVLRYLVAQARVAEALGDVGAESFASDSLAVAAELEPSIPLHPDLGRPIASPKVREEMRRIAGVSSVESPQRK
;
A
#
# COMPACT_ATOMS: atom_id res chain seq x y z
N MET A 1 -9.74 -12.41 11.67
CA MET A 1 -10.08 -13.12 10.42
C MET A 1 -8.76 -13.42 9.69
N HIS A 2 -8.27 -14.66 9.75
CA HIS A 2 -6.90 -15.05 9.38
C HIS A 2 -6.92 -16.25 8.41
N LEU A 3 -7.85 -16.22 7.43
CA LEU A 3 -8.14 -17.34 6.53
C LEU A 3 -7.79 -17.09 5.05
N VAL A 4 -7.14 -15.96 4.72
CA VAL A 4 -6.73 -15.63 3.33
C VAL A 4 -5.22 -15.73 3.14
N ARG A 5 -4.51 -16.39 4.07
CA ARG A 5 -3.04 -16.51 4.07
C ARG A 5 -2.57 -17.97 4.03
N GLN A 6 -3.33 -18.84 3.37
CA GLN A 6 -2.90 -20.22 3.09
C GLN A 6 -2.43 -20.31 1.64
N ASP A 7 -1.22 -20.83 1.45
CA ASP A 7 -0.50 -21.01 0.18
C ASP A 7 -1.14 -22.03 -0.80
N GLU A 8 -2.45 -22.27 -0.69
CA GLU A 8 -3.20 -23.12 -1.62
C GLU A 8 -4.02 -22.27 -2.58
N GLU A 9 -3.64 -22.33 -3.87
CA GLU A 9 -4.36 -21.72 -4.99
C GLU A 9 -5.88 -21.91 -4.89
N ALA A 10 -6.32 -23.13 -4.54
CA ALA A 10 -7.73 -23.47 -4.41
C ALA A 10 -8.45 -22.63 -3.34
N THR A 11 -7.81 -22.38 -2.19
CA THR A 11 -8.37 -21.57 -1.11
C THR A 11 -8.44 -20.09 -1.52
N ARG A 12 -7.44 -19.60 -2.26
CA ARG A 12 -7.46 -18.24 -2.82
C ARG A 12 -8.58 -18.06 -3.83
N VAL A 13 -8.72 -18.97 -4.79
CA VAL A 13 -9.78 -18.94 -5.80
C VAL A 13 -11.16 -18.99 -5.12
N ALA A 14 -11.36 -19.88 -4.15
CA ALA A 14 -12.60 -19.93 -3.38
C ALA A 14 -12.89 -18.61 -2.64
N GLY A 15 -11.88 -17.99 -2.04
CA GLY A 15 -12.00 -16.68 -1.41
C GLY A 15 -12.39 -15.58 -2.39
N GLN A 16 -11.79 -15.56 -3.59
CA GLN A 16 -12.15 -14.62 -4.65
C GLN A 16 -13.61 -14.80 -5.10
N GLU A 17 -14.06 -16.03 -5.30
CA GLU A 17 -15.46 -16.30 -5.67
C GLU A 17 -16.44 -15.87 -4.56
N LEU A 18 -16.08 -16.04 -3.29
CA LEU A 18 -16.90 -15.51 -2.19
C LEU A 18 -17.00 -13.98 -2.24
N PHE A 19 -15.90 -13.26 -2.47
CA PHE A 19 -15.96 -11.79 -2.59
C PHE A 19 -16.76 -11.34 -3.83
N LYS A 20 -16.62 -12.02 -4.97
CA LYS A 20 -17.43 -11.73 -6.17
C LYS A 20 -18.93 -11.91 -5.88
N ARG A 21 -19.30 -12.95 -5.12
CA ARG A 21 -20.69 -13.14 -4.68
C ARG A 21 -21.16 -12.05 -3.73
N VAL A 22 -20.32 -11.58 -2.81
CA VAL A 22 -20.69 -10.42 -1.95
C VAL A 22 -21.04 -9.21 -2.82
N ILE A 23 -20.23 -8.91 -3.83
CA ILE A 23 -20.46 -7.78 -4.74
C ILE A 23 -21.75 -7.97 -5.55
N ALA A 24 -22.02 -9.18 -6.03
CA ALA A 24 -23.20 -9.48 -6.84
C ALA A 24 -24.50 -9.54 -6.03
N ASP A 25 -24.50 -10.27 -4.92
CA ASP A 25 -25.70 -10.63 -4.16
C ASP A 25 -26.07 -9.55 -3.13
N TYR A 26 -25.11 -8.74 -2.69
CA TYR A 26 -25.27 -7.74 -1.62
C TYR A 26 -24.95 -6.31 -2.08
N SER A 27 -25.25 -5.99 -3.34
CA SER A 27 -24.99 -4.66 -3.93
C SER A 27 -25.59 -3.47 -3.16
N GLY A 28 -26.63 -3.71 -2.34
CA GLY A 28 -27.22 -2.70 -1.44
C GLY A 28 -26.40 -2.42 -0.17
N ASP A 29 -25.51 -3.33 0.25
CA ASP A 29 -24.61 -3.14 1.39
C ASP A 29 -23.27 -2.56 0.92
N ARG A 30 -23.24 -1.24 0.79
CA ARG A 30 -22.06 -0.51 0.28
C ARG A 30 -20.78 -0.77 1.06
N LEU A 31 -20.86 -0.97 2.38
CA LEU A 31 -19.67 -1.22 3.21
C LEU A 31 -19.07 -2.60 2.89
N GLN A 32 -19.92 -3.62 2.78
CA GLN A 32 -19.47 -4.96 2.40
C GLN A 32 -18.96 -5.01 0.97
N VAL A 33 -19.62 -4.31 0.04
CA VAL A 33 -19.17 -4.22 -1.36
C VAL A 33 -17.81 -3.53 -1.45
N LEU A 34 -17.61 -2.41 -0.76
CA LEU A 34 -16.31 -1.71 -0.71
C LEU A 34 -15.21 -2.64 -0.18
N SER A 35 -15.48 -3.30 0.94
CA SER A 35 -14.53 -4.21 1.56
C SER A 35 -14.18 -5.39 0.64
N ALA A 36 -15.19 -6.07 0.09
CA ALA A 36 -15.01 -7.20 -0.81
C ALA A 36 -14.25 -6.82 -2.09
N THR A 37 -14.55 -5.65 -2.66
CA THR A 37 -13.87 -5.14 -3.87
C THR A 37 -12.40 -4.84 -3.58
N GLU A 38 -12.09 -4.25 -2.42
CA GLU A 38 -10.69 -4.01 -2.02
C GLU A 38 -9.94 -5.32 -1.76
N GLN A 39 -10.57 -6.30 -1.11
CA GLN A 39 -9.97 -7.62 -0.90
C GLN A 39 -9.72 -8.37 -2.21
N LEU A 40 -10.58 -8.22 -3.23
CA LEU A 40 -10.28 -8.74 -4.57
C LEU A 40 -9.03 -8.08 -5.15
N GLY A 41 -8.92 -6.76 -5.07
CA GLY A 41 -7.72 -6.04 -5.52
C GLY A 41 -6.44 -6.56 -4.87
N ILE A 42 -6.45 -6.77 -3.55
CA ILE A 42 -5.31 -7.29 -2.79
C ILE A 42 -5.00 -8.74 -3.20
N THR A 43 -6.02 -9.61 -3.27
CA THR A 43 -5.80 -11.04 -3.57
C THR A 43 -5.32 -11.28 -5.01
N PHE A 44 -5.75 -10.46 -5.98
CA PHE A 44 -5.19 -10.51 -7.34
C PHE A 44 -3.75 -9.99 -7.39
N ALA A 45 -3.40 -8.97 -6.60
CA ALA A 45 -2.03 -8.50 -6.49
C ALA A 45 -1.11 -9.60 -5.92
N ASP A 46 -1.55 -10.28 -4.86
CA ASP A 46 -0.84 -11.40 -4.24
C ASP A 46 -0.75 -12.63 -5.18
N ALA A 47 -1.68 -12.75 -6.13
CA ALA A 47 -1.66 -13.77 -7.18
C ALA A 47 -0.74 -13.43 -8.37
N GLY A 48 -0.14 -12.24 -8.40
CA GLY A 48 0.69 -11.80 -9.51
C GLY A 48 -0.11 -11.39 -10.75
N ASP A 49 -1.38 -11.02 -10.59
CA ASP A 49 -2.21 -10.42 -11.65
C ASP A 49 -2.41 -8.91 -11.39
N PRO A 50 -1.41 -8.08 -11.77
CA PRO A 50 -1.45 -6.65 -11.50
C PRO A 50 -2.56 -5.91 -12.26
N ASP A 51 -3.03 -6.46 -13.38
CA ASP A 51 -4.08 -5.83 -14.19
C ASP A 51 -5.45 -5.98 -13.53
N GLN A 52 -5.80 -7.20 -13.08
CA GLN A 52 -7.02 -7.40 -12.30
C GLN A 52 -6.96 -6.64 -10.97
N ALA A 53 -5.81 -6.67 -10.29
CA ALA A 53 -5.62 -5.94 -9.05
C ALA A 53 -5.89 -4.44 -9.23
N ALA A 54 -5.29 -3.82 -10.25
CA ALA A 54 -5.50 -2.41 -10.55
C ALA A 54 -6.97 -2.10 -10.89
N ASN A 55 -7.64 -2.97 -11.65
CA ASN A 55 -9.04 -2.79 -12.01
C ASN A 55 -9.96 -2.79 -10.78
N TYR A 56 -9.78 -3.73 -9.86
CA TYR A 56 -10.58 -3.77 -8.63
C TYR A 56 -10.28 -2.58 -7.71
N LEU A 57 -9.01 -2.18 -7.56
CA LEU A 57 -8.68 -1.02 -6.73
C LEU A 57 -9.22 0.29 -7.33
N ARG A 58 -9.24 0.46 -8.66
CA ARG A 58 -9.92 1.60 -9.30
C ARG A 58 -11.43 1.59 -9.05
N GLN A 59 -12.07 0.42 -9.06
CA GLN A 59 -13.49 0.29 -8.69
C GLN A 59 -13.73 0.72 -7.24
N VAL A 60 -12.84 0.35 -6.30
CA VAL A 60 -12.94 0.83 -4.91
C VAL A 60 -12.87 2.36 -4.85
N LEU A 61 -11.94 2.99 -5.56
CA LEU A 61 -11.85 4.46 -5.60
C LEU A 61 -13.10 5.12 -6.17
N GLN A 62 -13.69 4.52 -7.20
CA GLN A 62 -14.98 4.97 -7.75
C GLN A 62 -16.10 4.85 -6.70
N LEU A 63 -16.22 3.71 -6.03
CA LEU A 63 -17.21 3.48 -4.99
C LEU A 63 -17.04 4.43 -3.79
N ILE A 64 -15.80 4.75 -3.41
CA ILE A 64 -15.49 5.74 -2.37
C ILE A 64 -16.01 7.12 -2.78
N ALA A 65 -15.77 7.53 -4.04
CA ALA A 65 -16.20 8.83 -4.54
C ALA A 65 -17.73 8.97 -4.59
N GLU A 66 -18.44 7.86 -4.82
CA GLU A 66 -19.90 7.79 -4.83
C GLU A 66 -20.51 7.62 -3.43
N SER A 67 -19.69 7.37 -2.40
CA SER A 67 -20.15 7.01 -1.05
C SER A 67 -20.25 8.23 -0.12
N VAL A 68 -21.40 8.36 0.56
CA VAL A 68 -21.60 9.34 1.63
C VAL A 68 -20.68 9.07 2.84
N THR A 69 -20.32 7.81 3.07
CA THR A 69 -19.42 7.41 4.17
C THR A 69 -17.95 7.41 3.75
N GLY A 70 -17.66 7.84 2.52
CA GLY A 70 -16.31 7.89 1.95
C GLY A 70 -15.61 6.54 2.03
N ARG A 71 -14.46 6.52 2.71
CA ARG A 71 -13.53 5.38 2.84
C ARG A 71 -13.96 4.33 3.87
N SER A 72 -15.11 4.50 4.52
CA SER A 72 -15.60 3.51 5.47
C SER A 72 -15.80 2.16 4.77
N GLY A 73 -15.28 1.08 5.38
CA GLY A 73 -15.30 -0.27 4.79
C GLY A 73 -14.05 -0.64 4.00
N THR A 74 -13.06 0.25 3.87
CA THR A 74 -11.75 -0.06 3.28
C THR A 74 -10.62 0.00 4.32
N THR A 75 -9.42 -0.42 3.93
CA THR A 75 -8.20 -0.28 4.72
C THR A 75 -7.72 1.17 4.85
N GLY A 76 -8.28 2.09 4.06
CA GLY A 76 -7.77 3.45 3.89
C GLY A 76 -6.47 3.55 3.09
N MET A 77 -6.02 2.45 2.47
CA MET A 77 -4.75 2.35 1.75
C MET A 77 -4.93 2.07 0.24
N THR A 78 -6.16 2.10 -0.28
CA THR A 78 -6.48 1.75 -1.67
C THR A 78 -5.60 2.53 -2.67
N GLU A 79 -5.44 3.84 -2.49
CA GLU A 79 -4.62 4.70 -3.35
C GLU A 79 -3.14 4.28 -3.33
N VAL A 80 -2.60 3.96 -2.16
CA VAL A 80 -1.18 3.53 -2.00
C VAL A 80 -0.96 2.16 -2.61
N LEU A 81 -1.92 1.23 -2.45
CA LEU A 81 -1.88 -0.10 -3.06
C LEU A 81 -1.89 -0.02 -4.59
N LEU A 82 -2.81 0.77 -5.15
CA LEU A 82 -2.92 0.98 -6.59
C LEU A 82 -1.65 1.65 -7.13
N ALA A 83 -1.15 2.70 -6.46
CA ALA A 83 0.12 3.32 -6.83
C ALA A 83 1.28 2.32 -6.83
N GLY A 84 1.36 1.43 -5.84
CA GLY A 84 2.37 0.37 -5.79
C GLY A 84 2.33 -0.56 -7.01
N ILE A 85 1.14 -0.97 -7.44
CA ILE A 85 0.94 -1.80 -8.64
C ILE A 85 1.36 -1.04 -9.90
N LEU A 86 0.93 0.21 -10.05
CA LEU A 86 1.26 1.06 -11.20
C LEU A 86 2.78 1.32 -11.31
N ILE A 87 3.45 1.56 -10.18
CA ILE A 87 4.91 1.69 -10.11
C ILE A 87 5.58 0.41 -10.60
N ALA A 88 5.09 -0.76 -10.16
CA ALA A 88 5.65 -2.05 -10.56
C ALA A 88 5.49 -2.33 -12.07
N LYS A 89 4.46 -1.79 -12.72
CA LYS A 89 4.25 -1.88 -14.17
C LYS A 89 5.26 -1.05 -14.97
N GLY A 90 5.80 0.03 -14.38
CA GLY A 90 6.96 0.75 -14.93
C GLY A 90 6.68 1.69 -16.11
N HIS A 91 5.45 1.76 -16.63
CA HIS A 91 5.14 2.69 -17.71
C HIS A 91 5.09 4.14 -17.21
N ARG A 92 5.53 5.10 -18.04
CA ARG A 92 5.52 6.52 -17.67
C ARG A 92 4.12 7.04 -17.32
N ALA A 93 3.09 6.59 -18.03
CA ALA A 93 1.70 6.96 -17.74
C ALA A 93 1.25 6.42 -16.36
N ASP A 94 1.61 5.18 -16.04
CA ASP A 94 1.30 4.54 -14.75
C ASP A 94 2.00 5.30 -13.60
N MET A 95 3.24 5.76 -13.79
CA MET A 95 3.95 6.59 -12.80
C MET A 95 3.25 7.93 -12.53
N GLN A 96 2.69 8.55 -13.56
CA GLN A 96 1.97 9.81 -13.42
C GLN A 96 0.65 9.62 -12.66
N GLU A 97 -0.10 8.55 -12.96
CA GLU A 97 -1.30 8.17 -12.22
C GLU A 97 -0.96 7.85 -10.75
N ALA A 98 0.10 7.06 -10.51
CA ALA A 98 0.59 6.77 -9.16
C ALA A 98 0.91 8.04 -8.38
N LYS A 99 1.57 9.03 -9.01
CA LYS A 99 1.84 10.33 -8.37
C LYS A 99 0.55 11.02 -7.94
N THR A 100 -0.44 11.10 -8.83
CA THR A 100 -1.73 11.74 -8.54
C THR A 100 -2.46 11.05 -7.39
N LEU A 101 -2.44 9.73 -7.33
CA LEU A 101 -3.04 8.95 -6.24
C LEU A 101 -2.34 9.22 -4.90
N LEU A 102 -1.01 9.23 -4.89
CA LEU A 102 -0.23 9.48 -3.68
C LEU A 102 -0.40 10.92 -3.18
N ASP A 103 -0.44 11.90 -4.07
CA ASP A 103 -0.71 13.30 -3.69
C ASP A 103 -2.11 13.45 -3.08
N ALA A 104 -3.12 12.75 -3.63
CA ALA A 104 -4.49 12.79 -3.16
C ALA A 104 -4.69 12.16 -1.77
N VAL A 105 -3.97 11.09 -1.44
CA VAL A 105 -4.11 10.36 -0.16
C VAL A 105 -3.25 10.93 0.98
N LYS A 106 -2.41 11.93 0.71
CA LYS A 106 -1.51 12.54 1.70
C LYS A 106 -2.22 13.04 2.97
N PRO A 107 -3.39 13.71 2.92
CA PRO A 107 -4.10 14.12 4.14
C PRO A 107 -4.51 12.93 5.02
N GLU A 108 -4.94 11.82 4.40
CA GLU A 108 -5.33 10.58 5.06
C GLU A 108 -4.14 9.91 5.73
N ILE A 109 -3.01 9.79 5.02
CA ILE A 109 -1.77 9.25 5.59
C ILE A 109 -1.31 10.07 6.80
N SER A 110 -1.46 11.39 6.75
CA SER A 110 -1.12 12.29 7.86
C SER A 110 -2.00 12.04 9.11
N ARG A 111 -3.29 11.71 8.90
CA ARG A 111 -4.20 11.30 10.00
C ARG A 111 -3.83 9.91 10.54
N MET A 112 -3.34 9.02 9.68
CA MET A 112 -2.91 7.67 10.00
C MET A 112 -1.48 7.57 10.52
N ARG A 113 -0.85 8.69 10.95
CA ARG A 113 0.57 8.74 11.34
C ARG A 113 1.01 7.71 12.40
N MET A 114 0.08 7.21 13.21
CA MET A 114 0.31 6.16 14.21
C MET A 114 0.48 4.76 13.61
N PHE A 115 0.00 4.54 12.37
CA PHE A 115 0.19 3.31 11.62
C PHE A 115 1.46 3.46 10.76
N ARG A 116 2.63 3.27 11.38
CA ARG A 116 3.92 3.53 10.75
C ARG A 116 4.17 2.66 9.53
N ASP A 117 3.62 1.45 9.46
CA ASP A 117 3.64 0.63 8.24
C ASP A 117 2.98 1.32 7.04
N SER A 118 1.80 1.94 7.25
CA SER A 118 1.11 2.71 6.20
C SER A 118 1.94 3.90 5.74
N VAL A 119 2.54 4.63 6.69
CA VAL A 119 3.42 5.77 6.40
C VAL A 119 4.65 5.31 5.62
N LEU A 120 5.27 4.21 6.03
CA LEU A 120 6.42 3.62 5.34
C LEU A 120 6.07 3.26 3.89
N ARG A 121 4.98 2.53 3.66
CA ARG A 121 4.55 2.13 2.30
C ARG A 121 4.30 3.35 1.42
N TYR A 122 3.66 4.38 1.97
CA TYR A 122 3.42 5.64 1.28
C TYR A 122 4.74 6.34 0.89
N LEU A 123 5.69 6.46 1.83
CA LEU A 123 6.98 7.13 1.58
C LEU A 123 7.82 6.37 0.55
N VAL A 124 7.85 5.03 0.61
CA VAL A 124 8.53 4.20 -0.38
C VAL A 124 7.92 4.39 -1.77
N ALA A 125 6.59 4.44 -1.87
CA ALA A 125 5.90 4.67 -3.14
C ALA A 125 6.21 6.08 -3.70
N GLN A 126 6.17 7.11 -2.84
CA GLN A 126 6.53 8.49 -3.21
C GLN A 126 7.98 8.59 -3.71
N ALA A 127 8.94 7.95 -3.01
CA ALA A 127 10.34 7.95 -3.43
C ALA A 127 10.53 7.31 -4.81
N ARG A 128 9.89 6.17 -5.07
CA ARG A 128 9.97 5.47 -6.36
C ARG A 128 9.37 6.27 -7.52
N VAL A 129 8.19 6.87 -7.31
CA VAL A 129 7.54 7.71 -8.32
C VAL A 129 8.38 8.95 -8.60
N ALA A 130 8.86 9.62 -7.55
CA ALA A 130 9.69 10.80 -7.67
C ALA A 130 10.98 10.48 -8.44
N GLU A 131 11.66 9.37 -8.12
CA GLU A 131 12.85 8.94 -8.85
C GLU A 131 12.53 8.67 -10.33
N ALA A 132 11.49 7.88 -10.61
CA ALA A 132 11.11 7.51 -11.97
C ALA A 132 10.71 8.72 -12.84
N LEU A 133 10.18 9.78 -12.22
CA LEU A 133 9.79 11.01 -12.90
C LEU A 133 10.89 12.09 -12.89
N GLY A 134 12.01 11.87 -12.20
CA GLY A 134 13.10 12.86 -12.06
C GLY A 134 12.75 14.04 -11.15
N ASP A 135 11.87 13.83 -10.17
CA ASP A 135 11.46 14.82 -9.17
C ASP A 135 12.53 14.93 -8.07
N VAL A 136 12.86 16.15 -7.68
CA VAL A 136 13.83 16.49 -6.62
C VAL A 136 13.41 15.97 -5.24
N GLY A 137 12.13 15.63 -5.06
CA GLY A 137 11.63 15.05 -3.80
C GLY A 137 12.10 13.63 -3.50
N ALA A 138 12.68 12.91 -4.48
CA ALA A 138 12.99 11.48 -4.35
C ALA A 138 13.91 11.14 -3.16
N GLU A 139 15.01 11.88 -3.01
CA GLU A 139 15.99 11.67 -1.94
C GLU A 139 15.38 11.90 -0.55
N SER A 140 14.52 12.92 -0.43
CA SER A 140 13.84 13.28 0.82
C SER A 140 12.87 12.17 1.25
N PHE A 141 12.00 11.73 0.34
CA PHE A 141 11.06 10.64 0.63
C PHE A 141 11.77 9.33 0.99
N ALA A 142 12.88 9.02 0.29
CA ALA A 142 13.67 7.84 0.58
C ALA A 142 14.31 7.92 1.97
N SER A 143 14.87 9.07 2.34
CA SER A 143 15.46 9.31 3.66
C SER A 143 14.41 9.20 4.78
N ASP A 144 13.24 9.83 4.59
CA ASP A 144 12.12 9.74 5.53
C ASP A 144 11.66 8.28 5.70
N SER A 145 11.56 7.53 4.60
CA SER A 145 11.16 6.11 4.66
C SER A 145 12.14 5.26 5.48
N LEU A 146 13.44 5.54 5.37
CA LEU A 146 14.48 4.86 6.15
C LEU A 146 14.40 5.22 7.63
N ALA A 147 14.12 6.48 7.95
CA ALA A 147 13.90 6.92 9.31
C ALA A 147 12.70 6.19 9.94
N VAL A 148 11.57 6.10 9.22
CA VAL A 148 10.40 5.33 9.68
C VAL A 148 10.74 3.85 9.85
N ALA A 149 11.45 3.24 8.89
CA ALA A 149 11.83 1.83 8.96
C ALA A 149 12.82 1.49 10.09
N ALA A 150 13.50 2.48 10.65
CA ALA A 150 14.41 2.34 11.79
C ALA A 150 13.70 2.40 13.15
N GLU A 151 12.42 2.77 13.18
CA GLU A 151 11.63 2.81 14.42
C GLU A 151 11.37 1.40 14.94
N LEU A 152 11.87 1.13 16.14
CA LEU A 152 11.73 -0.17 16.82
C LEU A 152 10.64 -0.16 17.89
N GLU A 153 10.19 1.01 18.31
CA GLU A 153 9.18 1.17 19.35
C GLU A 153 7.78 0.90 18.79
N PRO A 154 6.94 0.16 19.55
CA PRO A 154 5.57 -0.07 19.15
C PRO A 154 4.78 1.23 19.17
N SER A 155 4.13 1.56 18.05
CA SER A 155 3.32 2.78 17.92
C SER A 155 2.06 2.74 18.78
N ILE A 156 1.64 1.54 19.22
CA ILE A 156 0.52 1.32 20.13
C ILE A 156 1.02 0.43 21.28
N PRO A 157 1.19 0.97 22.51
CA PRO A 157 1.83 0.23 23.62
C PRO A 157 1.16 -1.11 23.97
N LEU A 158 -0.16 -1.21 23.81
CA LEU A 158 -0.92 -2.43 24.12
C LEU A 158 -1.01 -3.42 22.94
N HIS A 159 -0.54 -3.03 21.77
CA HIS A 159 -0.56 -3.85 20.56
C HIS A 159 0.76 -3.70 19.80
N PRO A 160 1.84 -4.29 20.31
CA PRO A 160 3.20 -3.97 19.87
C PRO A 160 3.51 -4.34 18.42
N ASP A 161 2.76 -5.29 17.85
CA ASP A 161 2.91 -5.71 16.46
C ASP A 161 2.04 -4.89 15.49
N LEU A 162 1.06 -4.13 15.99
CA LEU A 162 0.18 -3.34 15.14
C LEU A 162 0.85 -2.03 14.72
N GLY A 163 0.88 -1.79 13.41
CA GLY A 163 1.41 -0.56 12.84
C GLY A 163 2.93 -0.47 12.79
N ARG A 164 3.65 -1.51 13.24
CA ARG A 164 5.12 -1.55 13.17
C ARG A 164 5.58 -1.56 11.70
N PRO A 165 6.54 -0.70 11.30
CA PRO A 165 6.97 -0.62 9.91
C PRO A 165 7.81 -1.84 9.53
N ILE A 166 7.42 -2.56 8.48
CA ILE A 166 8.16 -3.73 7.98
C ILE A 166 8.68 -3.42 6.57
N ALA A 167 9.95 -3.02 6.48
CA ALA A 167 10.67 -2.89 5.20
C ALA A 167 11.57 -4.12 4.97
N SER A 168 11.41 -4.79 3.83
CA SER A 168 12.31 -5.87 3.42
C SER A 168 13.74 -5.35 3.21
N PRO A 169 14.77 -6.22 3.32
CA PRO A 169 16.16 -5.82 3.06
C PRO A 169 16.34 -5.16 1.69
N LYS A 170 15.66 -5.68 0.66
CA LYS A 170 15.67 -5.13 -0.70
C LYS A 170 15.11 -3.71 -0.76
N VAL A 171 13.99 -3.45 -0.09
CA VAL A 171 13.41 -2.10 -0.03
C VAL A 171 14.35 -1.15 0.71
N ARG A 172 14.99 -1.57 1.81
CA ARG A 172 15.93 -0.73 2.54
C ARG A 172 17.16 -0.37 1.70
N GLU A 173 17.70 -1.33 0.96
CA GLU A 173 18.82 -1.09 0.05
C GLU A 173 18.44 -0.14 -1.08
N GLU A 174 17.28 -0.36 -1.69
CA GLU A 174 16.73 0.53 -2.71
C GLU A 174 16.57 1.97 -2.19
N MET A 175 15.95 2.15 -1.02
CA MET A 175 15.77 3.49 -0.44
C MET A 175 17.10 4.16 -0.09
N ARG A 176 18.14 3.42 0.35
CA ARG A 176 19.47 4.00 0.56
C ARG A 176 20.08 4.51 -0.74
N ARG A 177 19.93 3.75 -1.83
CA ARG A 177 20.38 4.15 -3.16
C ARG A 177 19.68 5.43 -3.62
N ILE A 178 18.35 5.51 -3.49
CA ILE A 178 17.58 6.70 -3.87
C ILE A 178 17.97 7.89 -2.99
N ALA A 179 18.21 7.68 -1.69
CA ALA A 179 18.63 8.73 -0.77
C ALA A 179 20.10 9.18 -0.95
N GLY A 180 20.86 8.59 -1.88
CA GLY A 180 22.28 8.89 -2.06
C GLY A 180 23.18 8.46 -0.89
N VAL A 181 22.68 7.61 0.01
CA VAL A 181 23.42 7.14 1.19
C VAL A 181 24.21 5.89 0.80
N SER A 182 25.53 6.02 0.69
CA SER A 182 26.43 4.88 0.48
C SER A 182 26.45 3.97 1.72
N SER A 183 26.49 2.65 1.52
CA SER A 183 26.52 1.64 2.60
C SER A 183 27.85 1.64 3.36
N VAL A 184 28.01 2.57 4.30
CA VAL A 184 29.10 2.69 5.28
C VAL A 184 28.41 3.30 6.52
N GLU A 185 28.38 2.78 7.74
CA GLU A 185 29.23 1.88 8.53
C GLU A 185 28.34 1.30 9.64
N SER A 186 28.53 0.03 10.01
CA SER A 186 28.01 -0.48 11.29
C SER A 186 28.94 0.04 12.40
N PRO A 187 28.47 0.74 13.44
CA PRO A 187 29.32 1.01 14.59
C PRO A 187 29.58 -0.32 15.30
N GLN A 188 30.83 -0.79 15.23
CA GLN A 188 31.32 -1.81 16.15
C GLN A 188 31.15 -1.26 17.57
N ARG A 189 30.27 -1.88 18.35
CA ARG A 189 30.23 -1.66 19.81
C ARG A 189 31.54 -2.19 20.38
N LYS A 190 32.34 -1.30 20.96
CA LYS A 190 33.35 -1.66 21.96
C LYS A 190 32.68 -1.88 23.30
#